data_AF-A0A409VJC4-F1
#
_entry.id   AF-A0A409VJC4-F1
#
_cell.length_a   1.000
_cell.length_b   1.000
_cell.length_c   1.000
_cell.angle_alpha   90.00
_cell.angle_beta   90.00
_cell.angle_gamma   90.00
#
_symmetry.space_group_name_H-M   'P 1'
#
loop_
_entity.id
_entity.type
_entity.pdbx_description
1 polymer ?
#
loop_
_entity_poly.entity_id
_entity_poly.type
_entity_poly.pdbx_seq_one_letter_code
_entity_poly.pdbx_strand_id
1 'polypeptide(L)'
;MTDFTLVDPKGWEYDLHSVYSAYIGYFQMYNVPWYERSWGHLFQSFEEFLAFDWPVITVTDAWTGRAHIVTRLTSIGAFLKMIKTRRVLQTPPDGTVTPFETTNRHLRRVADYSSYKKLHSTLPAAVLSALRARVKAGSPNAIKDVWDKKDKTFLSISFEWSERNEKSVLEWGYAAVRCAHLEALGHWPPVPDANYRKGHYIVAEYVDKVTNKYRPTYPWQVDNLYKSEPVYSSLASPDTETAPNHLVLVGHNMQGALARLEEMKIKLPHNMLIIDTMIYERALYSEGLRGPMLDPKGEKQRAAGSSLSFENLLYSLSRPPPSLNSADAEKQPPLVLPQCTTHNSGNDAFMCLFALQKLLDYTGTAVPTIKKNKSGFRTGLATPMLTPIGMPMINIASAGPFPYMGHPFATMPMSSSLPTMPLQRPSSSYDLASEFGQMQMGMGIGRGNSGNTFLAAPTPPRTPGGGEKSKRFNSFPGVKSDDSDSK
;
A
#
# COMPACT_ATOMS: atom_id res chain seq x y z
N MET A 1 -35.61 3.81 -20.30
CA MET A 1 -34.46 4.75 -20.36
C MET A 1 -34.22 5.21 -18.93
N THR A 2 -33.11 4.82 -18.31
CA THR A 2 -32.76 5.28 -16.96
C THR A 2 -32.24 6.71 -17.05
N ASP A 3 -32.88 7.65 -16.37
CA ASP A 3 -32.40 9.03 -16.29
C ASP A 3 -31.01 9.07 -15.64
N PHE A 4 -30.01 9.46 -16.42
CA PHE A 4 -28.63 9.66 -15.94
C PHE A 4 -28.48 11.08 -15.40
N THR A 5 -29.06 11.32 -14.23
CA THR A 5 -28.91 12.61 -13.53
C THR A 5 -27.66 12.58 -12.67
N LEU A 6 -26.74 13.50 -12.92
CA LEU A 6 -25.54 13.72 -12.10
C LEU A 6 -25.76 14.90 -11.15
N VAL A 7 -25.33 14.77 -9.91
CA VAL A 7 -25.47 15.81 -8.88
C VAL A 7 -24.15 16.04 -8.15
N ASP A 8 -23.95 17.27 -7.68
CA ASP A 8 -22.85 17.60 -6.76
C ASP A 8 -23.08 16.87 -5.42
N PRO A 9 -22.10 16.12 -4.89
CA PRO A 9 -22.20 15.47 -3.60
C PRO A 9 -22.35 16.44 -2.42
N LYS A 10 -22.01 17.72 -2.56
CA LYS A 10 -22.19 18.71 -1.49
C LYS A 10 -23.67 18.84 -1.07
N GLY A 11 -23.93 18.78 0.23
CA GLY A 11 -25.29 18.81 0.79
C GLY A 11 -26.02 17.46 0.83
N TRP A 12 -25.35 16.37 0.44
CA TRP A 12 -25.82 14.99 0.60
C TRP A 12 -25.13 14.35 1.80
N GLU A 13 -25.64 14.63 2.99
CA GLU A 13 -24.91 14.41 4.24
C GLU A 13 -25.60 13.41 5.16
N TYR A 14 -26.80 12.93 4.81
CA TYR A 14 -27.61 12.11 5.71
C TYR A 14 -27.66 10.68 5.22
N ASP A 15 -26.99 9.77 5.93
CA ASP A 15 -27.10 8.33 5.65
C ASP A 15 -28.56 7.87 5.79
N LEU A 16 -29.09 7.26 4.74
CA LEU A 16 -30.51 6.93 4.66
C LEU A 16 -30.96 5.95 5.75
N HIS A 17 -30.10 4.98 6.10
CA HIS A 17 -30.43 4.03 7.16
C HIS A 17 -30.36 4.70 8.53
N SER A 18 -29.39 5.59 8.74
CA SER A 18 -29.32 6.42 9.96
C SER A 18 -30.55 7.32 10.12
N VAL A 19 -31.09 7.90 9.04
CA VAL A 19 -32.34 8.69 9.08
C VAL A 19 -33.51 7.84 9.59
N TYR A 20 -33.67 6.62 9.07
CA TYR A 20 -34.68 5.68 9.56
C TYR A 20 -34.48 5.36 11.05
N SER A 21 -33.27 4.92 11.43
CA SER A 21 -32.95 4.55 12.81
C SER A 21 -33.19 5.69 13.80
N ALA A 22 -32.87 6.92 13.41
CA ALA A 22 -33.09 8.08 14.24
C ALA A 22 -34.57 8.41 14.46
N TYR A 23 -35.44 8.22 13.46
CA TYR A 23 -36.88 8.37 13.68
C TYR A 23 -37.42 7.32 14.65
N ILE A 24 -36.99 6.06 14.51
CA ILE A 24 -37.37 5.00 15.46
C ILE A 24 -36.89 5.34 16.88
N GLY A 25 -35.62 5.77 17.02
CA GLY A 25 -35.05 6.20 18.30
C GLY A 25 -35.81 7.38 18.91
N TYR A 26 -36.18 8.37 18.08
CA TYR A 26 -37.01 9.51 18.51
C TYR A 26 -38.37 9.04 19.03
N PHE A 27 -39.05 8.14 18.31
CA PHE A 27 -40.35 7.64 18.76
C PHE A 27 -40.27 6.91 20.09
N GLN A 28 -39.20 6.13 20.31
CA GLN A 28 -38.95 5.45 21.58
C GLN A 28 -38.66 6.44 22.72
N MET A 29 -37.77 7.40 22.47
CA MET A 29 -37.34 8.39 23.47
C MET A 29 -38.49 9.29 23.94
N TYR A 30 -39.37 9.70 23.03
CA TYR A 30 -40.50 10.59 23.32
C TYR A 30 -41.84 9.86 23.48
N ASN A 31 -41.81 8.52 23.53
CA ASN A 31 -43.00 7.66 23.63
C ASN A 31 -44.11 8.04 22.64
N VAL A 32 -43.73 8.28 21.38
CA VAL A 32 -44.67 8.66 20.32
C VAL A 32 -45.41 7.39 19.87
N PRO A 33 -46.76 7.33 19.91
CA PRO A 33 -47.52 6.18 19.44
C PRO A 33 -47.62 6.20 17.90
N TRP A 34 -46.48 6.06 17.23
CA TRP A 34 -46.37 6.14 15.77
C TRP A 34 -47.16 5.04 15.07
N TYR A 35 -47.30 3.87 15.70
CA TYR A 35 -48.05 2.72 15.18
C TYR A 35 -49.56 2.96 15.07
N GLU A 36 -50.11 3.92 15.82
CA GLU A 36 -51.53 4.32 15.72
C GLU A 36 -51.76 5.38 14.64
N ARG A 37 -50.68 5.91 14.05
CA ARG A 37 -50.76 6.96 13.02
C ARG A 37 -50.97 6.32 11.67
N SER A 38 -51.70 7.00 10.78
CA SER A 38 -51.95 6.54 9.41
C SER A 38 -50.67 6.33 8.59
N TRP A 39 -49.59 7.05 8.93
CA TRP A 39 -48.27 6.90 8.33
C TRP A 39 -47.36 5.89 9.07
N GLY A 40 -47.82 5.32 10.18
CA GLY A 40 -47.01 4.43 11.03
C GLY A 40 -46.47 3.21 10.29
N HIS A 41 -47.20 2.71 9.29
CA HIS A 41 -46.77 1.58 8.46
C HIS A 41 -45.38 1.81 7.81
N LEU A 42 -45.03 3.05 7.43
CA LEU A 42 -43.73 3.41 6.85
C LEU A 42 -42.55 3.23 7.81
N PHE A 43 -42.80 2.99 9.11
CA PHE A 43 -41.79 2.79 10.13
C PHE A 43 -41.82 1.39 10.74
N GLN A 44 -42.65 0.47 10.20
CA GLN A 44 -42.67 -0.93 10.65
C GLN A 44 -41.36 -1.65 10.32
N SER A 45 -40.76 -1.32 9.18
CA SER A 45 -39.48 -1.85 8.76
C SER A 45 -38.73 -0.83 7.91
N PHE A 46 -37.43 -1.05 7.71
CA PHE A 46 -36.66 -0.24 6.76
C PHE A 46 -37.17 -0.39 5.32
N GLU A 47 -37.72 -1.55 4.97
CA GLU A 47 -38.29 -1.78 3.64
C GLU A 47 -39.52 -0.90 3.39
N GLU A 48 -40.45 -0.82 4.34
CA GLU A 48 -41.61 0.06 4.26
C GLU A 48 -41.21 1.55 4.24
N PHE A 49 -40.12 1.90 4.93
CA PHE A 49 -39.57 3.25 4.90
C PHE A 49 -39.06 3.66 3.51
N LEU A 50 -38.54 2.69 2.73
CA LEU A 50 -38.05 2.95 1.38
C LEU A 50 -39.17 3.27 0.38
N ALA A 51 -40.43 2.92 0.67
CA ALA A 51 -41.58 3.16 -0.21
C ALA A 51 -41.81 4.65 -0.55
N PHE A 52 -41.15 5.58 0.15
CA PHE A 52 -41.12 7.00 -0.18
C PHE A 52 -40.37 7.34 -1.49
N ASP A 53 -39.66 6.39 -2.10
CA ASP A 53 -38.89 6.58 -3.33
C ASP A 53 -37.78 7.64 -3.16
N TRP A 54 -36.87 7.33 -2.24
CA TRP A 54 -35.83 8.23 -1.74
C TRP A 54 -34.81 8.57 -2.84
N PRO A 55 -34.57 9.86 -3.12
CA PRO A 55 -33.42 10.28 -3.91
C PRO A 55 -32.15 10.09 -3.08
N VAL A 56 -31.16 9.40 -3.64
CA VAL A 56 -29.91 9.05 -2.97
C VAL A 56 -28.69 9.14 -3.90
N ILE A 57 -27.52 9.30 -3.30
CA ILE A 57 -26.22 9.07 -3.93
C ILE A 57 -25.33 8.21 -3.03
N THR A 58 -24.26 7.66 -3.59
CA THR A 58 -23.21 6.99 -2.82
C THR A 58 -22.03 7.91 -2.62
N VAL A 59 -21.60 8.09 -1.37
CA VAL A 59 -20.43 8.89 -0.98
C VAL A 59 -19.56 8.10 -0.02
N THR A 60 -18.30 8.51 0.10
CA THR A 60 -17.39 8.03 1.12
C THR A 60 -17.15 9.15 2.11
N ASP A 61 -17.24 8.86 3.41
CA ASP A 61 -16.98 9.85 4.45
C ASP A 61 -15.49 10.25 4.46
N ALA A 62 -15.23 11.54 4.39
CA ALA A 62 -13.90 12.12 4.41
C ALA A 62 -13.15 11.78 5.71
N TRP A 63 -13.86 11.63 6.83
CA TRP A 63 -13.23 11.35 8.12
C TRP A 63 -13.02 9.86 8.35
N THR A 64 -14.10 9.08 8.30
CA THR A 64 -14.05 7.65 8.63
C THR A 64 -13.61 6.75 7.46
N GLY A 65 -13.66 7.25 6.22
CA GLY A 65 -13.38 6.44 5.02
C GLY A 65 -14.44 5.39 4.71
N ARG A 66 -15.57 5.38 5.44
CA ARG A 66 -16.69 4.46 5.20
C ARG A 66 -17.59 4.99 4.09
N ALA A 67 -18.14 4.10 3.27
CA ALA A 67 -19.11 4.50 2.25
C ALA A 67 -20.54 4.43 2.78
N HIS A 68 -21.36 5.37 2.31
CA HIS A 68 -22.72 5.62 2.75
C HIS A 68 -23.66 5.79 1.55
N ILE A 69 -24.93 5.42 1.75
CA ILE A 69 -26.02 5.77 0.83
C ILE A 69 -26.72 6.96 1.46
N VAL A 70 -26.47 8.14 0.92
CA VAL A 70 -26.89 9.40 1.52
C VAL A 70 -28.05 10.04 0.78
N THR A 71 -28.89 10.75 1.53
CA THR A 71 -29.91 11.67 1.02
C THR A 71 -29.62 13.10 1.52
N ARG A 72 -30.44 14.05 1.11
CA ARG A 72 -30.31 15.48 1.44
C ARG A 72 -31.43 15.93 2.36
N LEU A 73 -31.18 17.00 3.13
CA LEU A 73 -32.13 17.55 4.09
C LEU A 73 -33.48 17.90 3.45
N THR A 74 -33.48 18.41 2.21
CA THR A 74 -34.71 18.77 1.49
C THR A 74 -35.59 17.56 1.19
N SER A 75 -35.00 16.39 0.94
CA SER A 75 -35.74 15.12 0.74
C SER A 75 -36.37 14.64 2.04
N ILE A 76 -35.65 14.75 3.16
CA ILE A 76 -36.19 14.46 4.48
C ILE A 76 -37.35 15.42 4.80
N GLY A 77 -37.19 16.71 4.49
CA GLY A 77 -38.27 17.69 4.62
C GLY A 77 -39.50 17.38 3.76
N ALA A 78 -39.30 16.82 2.56
CA ALA A 78 -40.40 16.37 1.70
C ALA A 78 -41.13 15.16 2.30
N PHE A 79 -40.39 14.19 2.84
CA PHE A 79 -40.94 13.04 3.56
C PHE A 79 -41.78 13.50 4.77
N LEU A 80 -41.25 14.43 5.58
CA LEU A 80 -41.97 15.00 6.72
C LEU A 80 -43.27 15.72 6.32
N LYS A 81 -43.25 16.46 5.19
CA LYS A 81 -44.45 17.10 4.65
C LYS A 81 -45.50 16.08 4.23
N MET A 82 -45.08 14.95 3.64
CA MET A 82 -45.97 13.86 3.23
C MET A 82 -46.69 13.24 4.45
N ILE A 83 -45.98 12.96 5.54
CA ILE A 83 -46.56 12.36 6.75
C ILE A 83 -47.27 13.39 7.67
N LYS A 84 -47.49 14.62 7.18
CA LYS A 84 -48.29 15.71 7.81
C LYS A 84 -47.91 16.08 9.25
N THR A 85 -46.71 15.76 9.73
CA THR A 85 -46.22 16.15 11.07
C THR A 85 -45.68 17.57 11.05
N ARG A 86 -46.55 18.57 11.27
CA ARG A 86 -46.15 19.98 11.15
C ARG A 86 -45.26 20.54 12.28
N ARG A 87 -44.99 19.86 13.40
CA ARG A 87 -44.23 20.49 14.52
C ARG A 87 -43.33 19.64 15.43
N VAL A 88 -43.19 18.32 15.26
CA VAL A 88 -42.60 17.49 16.35
C VAL A 88 -41.41 16.62 15.92
N LEU A 89 -41.33 16.16 14.68
CA LEU A 89 -40.20 15.36 14.21
C LEU A 89 -39.03 16.27 13.79
N GLN A 90 -38.27 16.75 14.78
CA GLN A 90 -36.95 17.35 14.49
C GLN A 90 -36.03 16.27 13.93
N THR A 91 -35.38 16.59 12.81
CA THR A 91 -34.41 15.73 12.13
C THR A 91 -33.24 15.33 13.04
N PRO A 92 -32.61 14.17 12.79
CA PRO A 92 -31.66 13.53 13.69
C PRO A 92 -30.42 14.39 13.99
N PRO A 93 -30.09 14.68 15.25
CA PRO A 93 -28.73 15.01 15.62
C PRO A 93 -28.02 13.68 15.90
N ASP A 94 -27.37 13.12 14.88
CA ASP A 94 -26.06 12.46 15.00
C ASP A 94 -25.75 11.64 13.73
N GLY A 95 -24.55 11.85 13.18
CA GLY A 95 -24.02 11.06 12.06
C GLY A 95 -24.11 11.72 10.68
N THR A 96 -23.88 13.03 10.58
CA THR A 96 -23.65 13.66 9.28
C THR A 96 -22.40 13.08 8.62
N VAL A 97 -22.55 12.70 7.36
CA VAL A 97 -21.47 12.21 6.52
C VAL A 97 -20.87 13.41 5.79
N THR A 98 -19.54 13.55 5.82
CA THR A 98 -18.86 14.57 5.01
C THR A 98 -18.37 13.92 3.72
N PRO A 99 -18.94 14.22 2.54
CA PRO A 99 -18.52 13.57 1.31
C PRO A 99 -17.04 13.85 0.99
N PHE A 100 -16.27 12.80 0.74
CA PHE A 100 -14.91 12.88 0.24
C PHE A 100 -14.88 13.22 -1.25
N GLU A 101 -15.84 12.70 -2.01
CA GLU A 101 -15.88 12.90 -3.45
C GLU A 101 -16.07 14.37 -3.83
N THR A 102 -15.22 14.86 -4.74
CA THR A 102 -15.29 16.21 -5.32
C THR A 102 -15.91 16.23 -6.71
N THR A 103 -16.28 15.06 -7.24
CA THR A 103 -16.86 14.90 -8.59
C THR A 103 -18.33 14.55 -8.50
N ASN A 104 -19.09 14.90 -9.54
CA ASN A 104 -20.53 14.63 -9.59
C ASN A 104 -20.83 13.13 -9.46
N ARG A 105 -21.92 12.81 -8.76
CA ARG A 105 -22.37 11.44 -8.48
C ARG A 105 -23.71 11.16 -9.14
N HIS A 106 -23.94 9.90 -9.46
CA HIS A 106 -25.21 9.45 -10.04
C HIS A 106 -26.32 9.54 -9.00
N LEU A 107 -27.32 10.38 -9.28
CA LEU A 107 -28.57 10.41 -8.54
C LEU A 107 -29.37 9.15 -8.87
N ARG A 108 -29.73 8.41 -7.82
CA ARG A 108 -30.61 7.25 -7.92
C ARG A 108 -31.85 7.48 -7.08
N ARG A 109 -32.92 6.76 -7.41
CA ARG A 109 -34.09 6.68 -6.55
C ARG A 109 -34.24 5.26 -6.04
N VAL A 110 -34.51 5.11 -4.75
CA VAL A 110 -34.63 3.83 -4.07
C VAL A 110 -36.01 3.77 -3.43
N ALA A 111 -36.85 2.90 -3.99
CA ALA A 111 -38.24 2.72 -3.57
C ALA A 111 -38.48 1.39 -2.83
N ASP A 112 -37.50 0.48 -2.85
CA ASP A 112 -37.65 -0.88 -2.33
C ASP A 112 -36.33 -1.46 -1.80
N TYR A 113 -36.42 -2.54 -1.03
CA TYR A 113 -35.24 -3.17 -0.43
C TYR A 113 -34.29 -3.81 -1.44
N SER A 114 -34.79 -4.28 -2.60
CA SER A 114 -33.98 -4.92 -3.64
C SER A 114 -33.03 -3.92 -4.32
N SER A 115 -33.55 -2.75 -4.68
CA SER A 115 -32.80 -1.62 -5.24
C SER A 115 -31.80 -1.07 -4.23
N TYR A 116 -32.20 -0.94 -2.96
CA TYR A 116 -31.28 -0.57 -1.87
C TYR A 116 -30.14 -1.58 -1.73
N LYS A 117 -30.44 -2.88 -1.66
CA LYS A 117 -29.45 -3.95 -1.52
C LYS A 117 -28.46 -3.97 -2.69
N LYS A 118 -28.94 -3.77 -3.92
CA LYS A 118 -28.08 -3.62 -5.11
C LYS A 118 -27.14 -2.44 -4.95
N LEU A 119 -27.63 -1.27 -4.53
CA LEU A 119 -26.78 -0.10 -4.29
C LEU A 119 -25.78 -0.32 -3.16
N HIS A 120 -26.23 -0.92 -2.05
CA HIS A 120 -25.40 -1.25 -0.90
C HIS A 120 -24.24 -2.19 -1.26
N SER A 121 -24.47 -3.15 -2.17
CA SER A 121 -23.42 -4.06 -2.64
C SER A 121 -22.25 -3.35 -3.36
N THR A 122 -22.46 -2.10 -3.82
CA THR A 122 -21.42 -1.30 -4.50
C THR A 122 -20.57 -0.46 -3.54
N LEU A 123 -20.94 -0.37 -2.26
CA LEU A 123 -20.22 0.45 -1.28
C LEU A 123 -18.74 0.08 -1.13
N PRO A 124 -18.32 -1.21 -1.11
CA PRO A 124 -16.91 -1.56 -1.05
C PRO A 124 -16.09 -0.99 -2.22
N ALA A 125 -16.67 -0.93 -3.43
CA ALA A 125 -16.01 -0.35 -4.58
C ALA A 125 -15.85 1.19 -4.45
N ALA A 126 -16.84 1.86 -3.87
CA ALA A 126 -16.72 3.28 -3.54
C ALA A 126 -15.60 3.54 -2.51
N VAL A 127 -15.52 2.71 -1.46
CA VAL A 127 -14.43 2.78 -0.46
C VAL A 127 -13.07 2.59 -1.12
N LEU A 128 -12.90 1.57 -1.97
CA LEU A 128 -11.63 1.33 -2.67
C LEU A 128 -11.25 2.52 -3.55
N SER A 129 -12.20 3.06 -4.32
CA SER A 129 -11.97 4.22 -5.18
C SER A 129 -11.52 5.44 -4.37
N ALA A 130 -12.18 5.72 -3.24
CA ALA A 130 -11.82 6.82 -2.35
C ALA A 130 -10.44 6.61 -1.72
N LEU A 131 -10.16 5.40 -1.21
CA LEU A 131 -8.84 5.05 -0.65
C LEU A 131 -7.72 5.27 -1.67
N ARG A 132 -7.90 4.80 -2.91
CA ARG A 132 -6.93 5.01 -4.00
C ARG A 132 -6.67 6.50 -4.26
N ALA A 133 -7.73 7.31 -4.30
CA ALA A 133 -7.60 8.74 -4.50
C ALA A 133 -6.85 9.42 -3.34
N ARG A 134 -7.16 9.05 -2.08
CA ARG A 134 -6.49 9.59 -0.88
C ARG A 134 -5.01 9.23 -0.82
N VAL A 135 -4.69 7.96 -1.09
CA VAL A 135 -3.30 7.47 -1.14
C VAL A 135 -2.53 8.16 -2.27
N LYS A 136 -3.12 8.28 -3.46
CA LYS A 136 -2.52 8.98 -4.60
C LYS A 136 -2.29 10.47 -4.32
N ALA A 137 -3.17 11.10 -3.54
CA ALA A 137 -3.03 12.49 -3.09
C ALA A 137 -2.01 12.68 -1.96
N GLY A 138 -1.44 11.59 -1.41
CA GLY A 138 -0.48 11.67 -0.31
C GLY A 138 -1.11 11.91 1.07
N SER A 139 -2.41 11.61 1.26
CA SER A 139 -3.09 11.86 2.54
C SER A 139 -2.41 11.10 3.70
N PRO A 140 -1.91 11.81 4.73
CA PRO A 140 -1.14 11.17 5.79
C PRO A 140 -1.87 10.09 6.56
N ASN A 141 -3.11 10.34 6.96
CA ASN A 141 -3.92 9.36 7.68
C ASN A 141 -4.16 8.10 6.82
N ALA A 142 -4.52 8.27 5.55
CA ALA A 142 -4.81 7.13 4.68
C ALA A 142 -3.57 6.24 4.43
N ILE A 143 -2.40 6.86 4.24
CA ILE A 143 -1.14 6.10 4.04
C ILE A 143 -0.73 5.43 5.35
N LYS A 144 -0.86 6.13 6.48
CA LYS A 144 -0.57 5.56 7.80
C LYS A 144 -1.48 4.37 8.12
N ASP A 145 -2.78 4.48 7.85
CA ASP A 145 -3.75 3.39 8.05
C ASP A 145 -3.40 2.15 7.21
N VAL A 146 -2.91 2.34 5.98
CA VAL A 146 -2.46 1.23 5.12
C VAL A 146 -1.22 0.56 5.68
N TRP A 147 -0.28 1.33 6.24
CA TRP A 147 0.93 0.81 6.88
C TRP A 147 0.63 0.08 8.19
N ASP A 148 -0.19 0.69 9.05
CA ASP A 148 -0.54 0.21 10.39
C ASP A 148 -1.39 -1.06 10.39
N LYS A 149 -2.07 -1.38 9.28
CA LYS A 149 -2.73 -2.68 9.12
C LYS A 149 -1.75 -3.83 9.07
N LYS A 150 -0.50 -3.56 8.70
CA LYS A 150 0.60 -4.54 8.59
C LYS A 150 0.24 -5.75 7.73
N ASP A 151 -0.75 -5.63 6.86
CA ASP A 151 -1.33 -6.72 6.08
C ASP A 151 -0.98 -6.60 4.59
N LYS A 152 -0.01 -5.74 4.23
CA LYS A 152 0.40 -5.47 2.85
C LYS A 152 1.84 -5.86 2.59
N THR A 153 2.16 -5.99 1.30
CA THR A 153 3.54 -5.99 0.81
C THR A 153 3.82 -4.65 0.15
N PHE A 154 4.80 -3.92 0.67
CA PHE A 154 5.24 -2.68 0.03
C PHE A 154 6.42 -3.01 -0.88
N LEU A 155 6.32 -2.62 -2.14
CA LEU A 155 7.32 -2.84 -3.17
C LEU A 155 7.73 -1.48 -3.73
N SER A 156 8.99 -1.13 -3.56
CA SER A 156 9.60 -0.04 -4.31
C SER A 156 10.33 -0.56 -5.53
N ILE A 157 10.21 0.16 -6.64
CA ILE A 157 10.92 -0.12 -7.89
C ILE A 157 11.58 1.17 -8.39
N SER A 158 12.74 1.02 -9.01
CA SER A 158 13.42 2.09 -9.73
C SER A 158 13.96 1.56 -11.05
N PHE A 159 14.09 2.44 -12.02
CA PHE A 159 14.61 2.14 -13.36
C PHE A 159 15.60 3.22 -13.74
N GLU A 160 16.76 2.85 -14.25
CA GLU A 160 17.60 3.80 -15.00
C GLU A 160 17.44 3.53 -16.50
N TRP A 161 17.24 4.63 -17.21
CA TRP A 161 16.92 4.64 -18.63
C TRP A 161 18.10 5.17 -19.42
N SER A 162 18.22 4.78 -20.69
CA SER A 162 19.28 5.31 -21.54
C SER A 162 19.04 6.80 -21.82
N GLU A 163 20.09 7.60 -21.61
CA GLU A 163 20.12 9.03 -21.97
C GLU A 163 20.04 9.26 -23.48
N ARG A 164 20.40 8.25 -24.29
CA ARG A 164 20.34 8.32 -25.76
C ARG A 164 19.04 7.78 -26.32
N ASN A 165 18.40 6.85 -25.60
CA ASN A 165 17.14 6.24 -26.00
C ASN A 165 16.25 6.04 -24.77
N GLU A 166 15.35 6.99 -24.52
CA GLU A 166 14.49 6.99 -23.33
C GLU A 166 13.55 5.78 -23.22
N LYS A 167 13.41 4.98 -24.28
CA LYS A 167 12.62 3.73 -24.28
C LYS A 167 13.42 2.52 -23.79
N SER A 168 14.73 2.63 -23.65
CA SER A 168 15.59 1.54 -23.22
C SER A 168 15.86 1.62 -21.72
N VAL A 169 15.41 0.61 -20.98
CA VAL A 169 15.82 0.39 -19.59
C VAL A 169 17.22 -0.20 -19.60
N LEU A 170 18.15 0.39 -18.87
CA LEU A 170 19.51 -0.12 -18.71
C LEU A 170 19.64 -0.97 -17.44
N GLU A 171 18.92 -0.60 -16.40
CA GLU A 171 18.87 -1.33 -15.13
C GLU A 171 17.52 -1.12 -14.45
N TRP A 172 17.15 -2.10 -13.63
CA TRP A 172 16.02 -1.99 -12.73
C TRP A 172 16.42 -2.49 -11.35
N GLY A 173 15.83 -1.90 -10.34
CA GLY A 173 16.02 -2.29 -8.96
C GLY A 173 14.70 -2.36 -8.24
N TYR A 174 14.68 -3.19 -7.20
CA TYR A 174 13.51 -3.30 -6.34
C TYR A 174 13.92 -3.48 -4.88
N ALA A 175 13.02 -3.05 -4.00
CA ALA A 175 13.04 -3.39 -2.60
C ALA A 175 11.62 -3.71 -2.13
N ALA A 176 11.44 -4.77 -1.35
CA ALA A 176 10.14 -5.22 -0.91
C ALA A 176 10.15 -5.59 0.58
N VAL A 177 9.08 -5.25 1.28
CA VAL A 177 8.82 -5.66 2.66
C VAL A 177 7.44 -6.30 2.76
N ARG A 178 7.38 -7.52 3.30
CA ARG A 178 6.14 -8.29 3.48
C ARG A 178 5.66 -8.11 4.92
N CYS A 179 4.85 -7.08 5.17
CA CYS A 179 4.47 -6.70 6.53
C CYS A 179 3.70 -7.82 7.24
N ALA A 180 2.79 -8.52 6.56
CA ALA A 180 1.99 -9.59 7.16
C ALA A 180 2.85 -10.72 7.74
N HIS A 181 3.93 -11.07 7.03
CA HIS A 181 4.87 -12.08 7.48
C HIS A 181 5.70 -11.60 8.68
N LEU A 182 6.16 -10.36 8.66
CA LEU A 182 6.94 -9.79 9.76
C LEU A 182 6.12 -9.63 11.03
N GLU A 183 4.86 -9.22 10.92
CA GLU A 183 3.94 -9.12 12.05
C GLU A 183 3.69 -10.50 12.68
N ALA A 184 3.49 -11.54 11.86
CA ALA A 184 3.33 -12.91 12.36
C ALA A 184 4.57 -13.43 13.12
N LEU A 185 5.76 -12.90 12.80
CA LEU A 185 7.01 -13.21 13.49
C LEU A 185 7.31 -12.28 14.68
N GLY A 186 6.48 -11.27 14.94
CA GLY A 186 6.74 -10.26 15.97
C GLY A 186 7.92 -9.33 15.65
N HIS A 187 8.28 -9.20 14.38
CA HIS A 187 9.37 -8.34 13.91
C HIS A 187 8.83 -7.00 13.43
N TRP A 188 8.42 -6.15 14.37
CA TRP A 188 7.92 -4.80 14.10
C TRP A 188 8.61 -3.74 14.98
N PRO A 189 9.05 -2.60 14.43
CA PRO A 189 9.03 -2.23 13.01
C PRO A 189 10.05 -3.03 12.16
N PRO A 190 9.87 -3.10 10.83
CA PRO A 190 10.83 -3.76 9.94
C PRO A 190 12.22 -3.10 10.03
N VAL A 191 13.27 -3.90 10.13
CA VAL A 191 14.66 -3.46 10.03
C VAL A 191 15.10 -3.55 8.56
N PRO A 192 15.40 -2.43 7.87
CA PRO A 192 15.66 -2.44 6.42
C PRO A 192 16.70 -3.46 5.98
N ASP A 193 17.85 -3.53 6.65
CA ASP A 193 18.94 -4.45 6.28
C ASP A 193 18.62 -5.94 6.45
N ALA A 194 17.71 -6.27 7.37
CA ALA A 194 17.39 -7.65 7.73
C ALA A 194 16.09 -8.13 7.09
N ASN A 195 15.13 -7.22 6.89
CA ASN A 195 13.76 -7.57 6.54
C ASN A 195 13.37 -7.15 5.13
N TYR A 196 14.08 -6.21 4.49
CA TYR A 196 13.82 -5.89 3.10
C TYR A 196 14.46 -6.93 2.20
N ARG A 197 13.68 -7.41 1.23
CA ARG A 197 14.21 -8.13 0.07
C ARG A 197 14.59 -7.09 -0.96
N LYS A 198 15.81 -7.15 -1.47
CA LYS A 198 16.32 -6.20 -2.46
C LYS A 198 16.95 -6.93 -3.62
N GLY A 199 16.88 -6.34 -4.80
CA GLY A 199 17.61 -6.81 -5.96
C GLY A 199 17.85 -5.69 -6.95
N HIS A 200 18.88 -5.88 -7.76
CA HIS A 200 19.32 -4.96 -8.80
C HIS A 200 19.64 -5.83 -10.01
N TYR A 201 19.09 -5.47 -11.15
CA TYR A 201 19.31 -6.19 -12.39
C TYR A 201 19.75 -5.21 -13.46
N ILE A 202 20.70 -5.66 -14.27
CA ILE A 202 21.23 -4.91 -15.39
C ILE A 202 20.80 -5.62 -16.65
N VAL A 203 20.31 -4.85 -17.62
CA VAL A 203 19.82 -5.41 -18.87
C VAL A 203 21.01 -5.87 -19.70
N ALA A 204 21.15 -7.20 -19.80
CA ALA A 204 22.30 -7.86 -20.41
C ALA A 204 22.60 -7.40 -21.85
N GLU A 205 21.58 -6.95 -22.58
CA GLU A 205 21.75 -6.43 -23.94
C GLU A 205 22.59 -5.14 -24.00
N TYR A 206 22.61 -4.37 -22.90
CA TYR A 206 23.19 -3.02 -22.83
C TYR A 206 24.42 -2.90 -21.92
N VAL A 207 24.69 -3.91 -21.07
CA VAL A 207 25.70 -3.88 -20.00
C VAL A 207 27.11 -3.40 -20.44
N ASP A 208 27.50 -3.71 -21.68
CA ASP A 208 28.80 -3.31 -22.27
C ASP A 208 28.68 -2.39 -23.49
N LYS A 209 27.46 -1.96 -23.83
CA LYS A 209 27.18 -1.25 -25.10
C LYS A 209 26.68 0.18 -24.89
N VAL A 210 25.94 0.41 -23.81
CA VAL A 210 25.30 1.69 -23.54
C VAL A 210 25.67 2.13 -22.15
N THR A 211 26.38 3.25 -22.07
CA THR A 211 26.73 3.89 -20.81
C THR A 211 26.17 5.30 -20.82
N ASN A 212 25.38 5.59 -19.80
CA ASN A 212 24.91 6.93 -19.51
C ASN A 212 26.09 7.83 -19.12
N LYS A 213 26.10 9.06 -19.62
CA LYS A 213 27.16 10.05 -19.37
C LYS A 213 27.00 10.70 -18.00
N TYR A 214 25.78 11.06 -17.63
CA TYR A 214 25.49 11.74 -16.37
C TYR A 214 25.25 10.76 -15.23
N ARG A 215 24.80 9.55 -15.54
CA ARG A 215 24.52 8.48 -14.56
C ARG A 215 25.16 7.16 -14.96
N PRO A 216 26.48 7.01 -14.83
CA PRO A 216 27.17 5.82 -15.32
C PRO A 216 26.61 4.54 -14.70
N THR A 217 26.07 3.67 -15.54
CA THR A 217 25.62 2.33 -15.19
C THR A 217 26.86 1.44 -15.09
N TYR A 218 27.52 1.38 -13.93
CA TYR A 218 28.68 0.49 -13.74
C TYR A 218 28.21 -0.88 -13.23
N PRO A 219 28.31 -1.94 -14.03
CA PRO A 219 27.72 -3.25 -13.71
C PRO A 219 28.49 -4.14 -12.74
N TRP A 220 29.64 -3.70 -12.24
CA TRP A 220 30.62 -4.59 -11.61
C TRP A 220 30.44 -4.80 -10.09
N GLN A 221 29.39 -4.27 -9.46
CA GLN A 221 29.26 -4.27 -8.00
C GLN A 221 28.20 -5.22 -7.42
N VAL A 222 27.44 -5.94 -8.26
CA VAL A 222 26.37 -6.83 -7.75
C VAL A 222 26.17 -8.03 -8.68
N ASP A 223 25.84 -9.19 -8.11
CA ASP A 223 25.68 -10.45 -8.83
C ASP A 223 24.58 -10.35 -9.91
N ASN A 224 24.98 -10.56 -11.16
CA ASN A 224 24.12 -10.49 -12.34
C ASN A 224 23.14 -11.67 -12.38
N LEU A 225 21.85 -11.43 -12.11
CA LEU A 225 20.80 -12.42 -12.36
C LEU A 225 20.15 -12.16 -13.74
N TYR A 226 20.22 -13.15 -14.62
CA TYR A 226 19.68 -13.08 -15.98
C TYR A 226 18.21 -13.52 -15.99
N LYS A 227 17.32 -12.57 -16.32
CA LYS A 227 15.85 -12.74 -16.48
C LYS A 227 15.08 -12.95 -15.17
N SER A 228 14.52 -11.86 -14.64
CA SER A 228 13.38 -11.96 -13.72
C SER A 228 12.09 -11.71 -14.50
N GLU A 229 11.14 -12.64 -14.39
CA GLU A 229 9.73 -12.26 -14.57
C GLU A 229 9.41 -11.12 -13.61
N PRO A 230 8.49 -10.21 -13.96
CA PRO A 230 8.23 -9.05 -13.14
C PRO A 230 7.83 -9.47 -11.72
N VAL A 231 8.67 -9.13 -10.74
CA VAL A 231 8.55 -9.54 -9.33
C VAL A 231 7.16 -9.20 -8.76
N TYR A 232 6.50 -8.15 -9.27
CA TYR A 232 5.15 -7.76 -8.86
C TYR A 232 4.06 -8.77 -9.24
N SER A 233 4.18 -9.50 -10.35
CA SER A 233 3.16 -10.47 -10.79
C SER A 233 3.01 -11.63 -9.80
N SER A 234 4.10 -12.05 -9.16
CA SER A 234 4.07 -13.08 -8.11
C SER A 234 3.59 -12.57 -6.74
N LEU A 235 3.57 -11.25 -6.53
CA LEU A 235 3.24 -10.63 -5.24
C LEU A 235 1.84 -10.02 -5.20
N ALA A 236 1.28 -9.70 -6.38
CA ALA A 236 -0.04 -9.12 -6.50
C ALA A 236 -1.12 -10.15 -6.17
N SER A 237 -2.11 -9.73 -5.39
CA SER A 237 -3.36 -10.47 -5.26
C SER A 237 -4.20 -10.32 -6.53
N PRO A 238 -5.26 -11.14 -6.72
CA PRO A 238 -6.20 -10.96 -7.81
C PRO A 238 -6.73 -9.53 -7.90
N ASP A 239 -7.02 -9.11 -9.13
CA ASP A 239 -7.55 -7.77 -9.41
C ASP A 239 -9.06 -7.76 -9.11
N THR A 240 -9.49 -6.89 -8.19
CA THR A 240 -10.88 -6.86 -7.69
C THR A 240 -11.37 -5.43 -7.50
N GLU A 241 -12.63 -5.16 -7.84
CA GLU A 241 -13.20 -3.81 -7.70
C GLU A 241 -13.53 -3.41 -6.27
N THR A 242 -13.55 -4.35 -5.32
CA THR A 242 -14.08 -4.16 -3.96
C THR A 242 -13.04 -4.18 -2.85
N ALA A 243 -11.80 -4.58 -3.16
CA ALA A 243 -10.73 -4.70 -2.17
C ALA A 243 -9.39 -4.21 -2.73
N PRO A 244 -8.56 -3.52 -1.92
CA PRO A 244 -7.24 -3.10 -2.34
C PRO A 244 -6.33 -4.30 -2.52
N ASN A 245 -5.42 -4.21 -3.49
CA ASN A 245 -4.41 -5.24 -3.70
C ASN A 245 -3.56 -5.43 -2.44
N HIS A 246 -3.08 -6.65 -2.20
CA HIS A 246 -2.10 -6.91 -1.16
C HIS A 246 -0.76 -6.21 -1.44
N LEU A 247 -0.44 -5.98 -2.71
CA LEU A 247 0.72 -5.23 -3.15
C LEU A 247 0.46 -3.72 -3.13
N VAL A 248 1.39 -2.97 -2.56
CA VAL A 248 1.43 -1.50 -2.58
C VAL A 248 2.71 -1.08 -3.28
N LEU A 249 2.58 -0.30 -4.36
CA LEU A 249 3.72 0.22 -5.09
C LEU A 249 4.21 1.52 -4.44
N VAL A 250 5.51 1.62 -4.22
CA VAL A 250 6.17 2.76 -3.59
C VAL A 250 7.19 3.35 -4.54
N GLY A 251 7.18 4.65 -4.71
CA GLY A 251 8.28 5.30 -5.42
C GLY A 251 8.38 6.78 -5.10
N HIS A 252 9.29 7.44 -5.80
CA HIS A 252 9.52 8.87 -5.64
C HIS A 252 9.33 9.55 -6.99
N ASN A 253 8.38 10.49 -7.08
CA ASN A 253 8.00 11.14 -8.34
C ASN A 253 7.61 10.11 -9.43
N MET A 254 6.64 9.27 -9.10
CA MET A 254 6.26 8.09 -9.88
C MET A 254 5.54 8.41 -11.20
N GLN A 255 5.12 9.65 -11.42
CA GLN A 255 4.35 10.04 -12.60
C GLN A 255 5.03 9.63 -13.91
N GLY A 256 6.35 9.87 -14.02
CA GLY A 256 7.13 9.48 -15.20
C GLY A 256 7.34 7.96 -15.29
N ALA A 257 7.59 7.30 -14.18
CA ALA A 257 7.78 5.84 -14.13
C ALA A 257 6.52 5.08 -14.55
N LEU A 258 5.33 5.53 -14.11
CA LEU A 258 4.05 4.91 -14.45
C LEU A 258 3.74 4.99 -15.95
N ALA A 259 3.95 6.16 -16.57
CA ALA A 259 3.78 6.33 -18.01
C ALA A 259 4.70 5.38 -18.80
N ARG A 260 5.95 5.21 -18.35
CA ARG A 260 6.90 4.31 -18.98
C ARG A 260 6.57 2.83 -18.79
N LEU A 261 6.05 2.43 -17.62
CA LEU A 261 5.54 1.08 -17.42
C LEU A 261 4.41 0.76 -18.43
N GLU A 262 3.51 1.71 -18.66
CA GLU A 262 2.44 1.58 -19.65
C GLU A 262 2.99 1.46 -21.09
N GLU A 263 4.01 2.25 -21.45
CA GLU A 263 4.69 2.15 -22.74
C GLU A 263 5.34 0.77 -22.96
N MET A 264 5.96 0.21 -21.91
CA MET A 264 6.51 -1.15 -21.91
C MET A 264 5.44 -2.25 -21.87
N LYS A 265 4.15 -1.90 -21.94
CA LYS A 265 3.02 -2.82 -21.87
C LYS A 265 2.96 -3.60 -20.55
N ILE A 266 3.58 -3.07 -19.50
CA ILE A 266 3.45 -3.55 -18.14
C ILE A 266 2.14 -3.01 -17.57
N LYS A 267 1.16 -3.90 -17.43
CA LYS A 267 -0.14 -3.56 -16.81
C LYS A 267 -0.07 -3.74 -15.31
N LEU A 268 -0.38 -2.69 -14.57
CA LEU A 268 -0.54 -2.74 -13.13
C LEU A 268 -2.00 -3.08 -12.78
N PRO A 269 -2.27 -3.89 -11.73
CA PRO A 269 -3.63 -4.17 -11.28
C PRO A 269 -4.39 -2.89 -10.96
N HIS A 270 -5.68 -2.81 -11.33
CA HIS A 270 -6.46 -1.60 -11.09
C HIS A 270 -6.69 -1.35 -9.60
N ASN A 271 -6.73 -2.40 -8.77
CA ASN A 271 -6.91 -2.27 -7.33
C ASN A 271 -5.62 -1.99 -6.53
N MET A 272 -4.49 -1.83 -7.20
CA MET A 272 -3.20 -1.56 -6.55
C MET A 272 -3.13 -0.12 -6.02
N LEU A 273 -2.62 0.02 -4.79
CA LEU A 273 -2.33 1.33 -4.19
C LEU A 273 -0.93 1.78 -4.61
N ILE A 274 -0.77 3.07 -4.92
CA ILE A 274 0.50 3.66 -5.34
C ILE A 274 0.81 4.83 -4.42
N ILE A 275 1.88 4.71 -3.64
CA ILE A 275 2.39 5.76 -2.75
C ILE A 275 3.56 6.45 -3.44
N ASP A 276 3.39 7.75 -3.70
CA ASP A 276 4.49 8.62 -4.12
C ASP A 276 5.04 9.35 -2.89
N THR A 277 6.26 8.99 -2.50
CA THR A 277 6.96 9.56 -1.34
C THR A 277 7.19 11.07 -1.47
N MET A 278 7.29 11.62 -2.69
CA MET A 278 7.41 13.07 -2.91
C MET A 278 6.11 13.78 -2.53
N ILE A 279 4.97 13.23 -2.97
CA ILE A 279 3.64 13.80 -2.71
C ILE A 279 3.29 13.63 -1.24
N TYR A 280 3.52 12.44 -0.69
CA TYR A 280 3.26 12.14 0.72
C TYR A 280 4.09 13.04 1.64
N GLU A 281 5.38 13.21 1.33
CA GLU A 281 6.24 14.09 2.11
C GLU A 281 5.78 15.54 2.08
N ARG A 282 5.41 16.05 0.89
CA ARG A 282 4.87 17.40 0.74
C ARG A 282 3.60 17.57 1.58
N ALA A 283 2.70 16.58 1.60
CA ALA A 283 1.49 16.62 2.42
C ALA A 283 1.84 16.68 3.92
N LEU A 284 2.75 15.83 4.40
CA LEU A 284 3.23 15.87 5.79
C LEU A 284 3.83 17.24 6.14
N TYR A 285 4.58 17.86 5.24
CA TYR A 285 5.16 19.19 5.47
C TYR A 285 4.08 20.28 5.50
N SER A 286 3.14 20.26 4.55
CA SER A 286 2.01 21.20 4.50
C SER A 286 1.10 21.12 5.73
N GLU A 287 0.95 19.93 6.32
CA GLU A 287 0.20 19.71 7.57
C GLU A 287 1.03 20.02 8.84
N GLY A 288 2.30 20.44 8.69
CA GLY A 288 3.18 20.74 9.82
C GLY A 288 3.75 19.51 10.53
N LEU A 289 3.46 18.29 10.07
CA LEU A 289 3.91 17.02 10.66
C LEU A 289 5.41 16.77 10.49
N ARG A 290 6.07 17.46 9.56
CA ARG A 290 7.55 17.45 9.41
C ARG A 290 8.27 18.54 10.22
N GLY A 291 7.53 19.48 10.82
CA GLY A 291 8.09 20.66 11.46
C GLY A 291 8.73 21.66 10.47
N PRO A 292 9.30 22.77 10.98
CA PRO A 292 10.04 23.71 10.14
C PRO A 292 11.26 23.02 9.52
N MET A 293 11.47 23.22 8.22
CA MET A 293 12.59 22.63 7.48
C MET A 293 13.33 23.72 6.72
N LEU A 294 14.66 23.60 6.63
CA LEU A 294 15.46 24.41 5.73
C LEU A 294 15.43 23.81 4.32
N ASP A 295 15.49 24.67 3.31
CA ASP A 295 15.67 24.24 1.93
C ASP A 295 17.03 23.53 1.80
N PRO A 296 17.12 22.32 1.24
CA PRO A 296 18.41 21.68 1.02
C PRO A 296 19.33 22.46 0.07
N LYS A 297 18.76 23.33 -0.79
CA LYS A 297 19.52 24.17 -1.74
C LYS A 297 19.96 25.52 -1.16
N GLY A 298 19.53 25.89 0.05
CA GLY A 298 19.94 27.15 0.68
C GLY A 298 19.51 27.26 2.13
N GLU A 299 20.16 28.12 2.91
CA GLU A 299 19.90 28.26 4.36
C GLU A 299 18.54 28.90 4.70
N LYS A 300 17.67 29.10 3.70
CA LYS A 300 16.34 29.67 3.90
C LYS A 300 15.35 28.58 4.34
N GLN A 301 14.32 29.01 5.05
CA GLN A 301 13.19 28.13 5.35
C GLN A 301 12.55 27.65 4.05
N ARG A 302 12.26 26.35 3.99
CA ARG A 302 11.61 25.73 2.84
C ARG A 302 10.24 26.37 2.61
N ALA A 303 9.91 26.63 1.34
CA ALA A 303 8.61 27.20 0.98
C ALA A 303 7.47 26.19 1.18
N ALA A 304 6.31 26.65 1.64
CA ALA A 304 5.11 25.83 1.75
C ALA A 304 4.70 25.25 0.39
N GLY A 305 4.32 23.97 0.34
CA GLY A 305 3.94 23.28 -0.89
C GLY A 305 5.10 22.93 -1.85
N SER A 306 6.34 23.28 -1.53
CA SER A 306 7.51 22.82 -2.29
C SER A 306 7.69 21.31 -2.17
N SER A 307 8.33 20.69 -3.15
CA SER A 307 8.64 19.25 -3.15
C SER A 307 10.16 19.04 -3.05
N LEU A 308 10.60 17.98 -2.38
CA LEU A 308 12.01 17.59 -2.36
C LEU A 308 12.32 16.65 -3.52
N SER A 309 13.51 16.81 -4.11
CA SER A 309 14.10 15.72 -4.90
C SER A 309 14.41 14.54 -3.98
N PHE A 310 14.63 13.36 -4.57
CA PHE A 310 14.88 12.15 -3.81
C PHE A 310 16.09 12.28 -2.86
N GLU A 311 17.21 12.80 -3.37
CA GLU A 311 18.43 13.05 -2.58
C GLU A 311 18.17 14.03 -1.43
N ASN A 312 17.43 15.11 -1.70
CA ASN A 312 17.05 16.11 -0.72
C ASN A 312 16.09 15.56 0.34
N LEU A 313 15.20 14.64 -0.05
CA LEU A 313 14.35 13.91 0.88
C LEU A 313 15.20 13.07 1.83
N LEU A 314 16.09 12.24 1.29
CA LEU A 314 17.00 11.42 2.10
C LEU A 314 17.84 12.29 3.05
N TYR A 315 18.43 13.35 2.53
CA TYR A 315 19.18 14.32 3.33
C TYR A 315 18.33 14.95 4.43
N SER A 316 17.06 15.27 4.16
CA SER A 316 16.16 15.81 5.18
C SER A 316 15.82 14.82 6.29
N LEU A 317 15.77 13.52 5.99
CA LEU A 317 15.55 12.46 6.98
C LEU A 317 16.79 12.21 7.82
N SER A 318 17.95 12.68 7.34
CA SER A 318 19.23 12.51 8.03
C SER A 318 19.45 13.51 9.16
N ARG A 319 18.70 14.62 9.14
CA ARG A 319 18.73 15.64 10.17
C ARG A 319 17.74 15.27 11.28
N PRO A 320 18.13 15.38 12.57
CA PRO A 320 17.18 15.24 13.66
C PRO A 320 16.04 16.27 13.46
N PRO A 321 14.79 15.90 13.78
CA PRO A 321 13.68 16.82 13.63
C PRO A 321 13.92 17.98 14.60
N PRO A 322 13.68 19.24 14.19
CA PRO A 322 13.76 20.35 15.13
C PRO A 322 12.69 20.13 16.19
N SER A 323 13.11 19.62 17.36
CA SER A 323 12.17 19.36 18.43
C SER A 323 11.56 20.69 18.85
N LEU A 324 10.25 20.74 18.91
CA LEU A 324 9.54 21.94 19.29
C LEU A 324 9.72 22.30 20.77
N ASN A 325 10.23 21.42 21.65
CA ASN A 325 10.29 21.69 23.10
C ASN A 325 11.20 20.81 23.99
N SER A 326 12.24 20.13 23.48
CA SER A 326 13.04 19.21 24.33
C SER A 326 14.54 19.47 24.31
N ALA A 327 15.09 19.78 25.48
CA ALA A 327 16.54 19.81 25.79
C ALA A 327 17.27 18.46 25.53
N ASP A 328 16.54 17.41 25.13
CA ASP A 328 17.08 16.12 24.72
C ASP A 328 17.27 15.96 23.20
N ALA A 329 16.85 16.94 22.39
CA ALA A 329 17.04 16.91 20.93
C ALA A 329 18.50 17.05 20.49
N GLU A 330 19.37 17.58 21.36
CA GLU A 330 20.82 17.69 21.11
C GLU A 330 21.57 16.35 21.19
N LYS A 331 20.94 15.27 21.71
CA LYS A 331 21.66 14.01 21.97
C LYS A 331 21.58 12.98 20.83
N GLN A 332 20.78 13.21 19.79
CA GLN A 332 20.77 12.28 18.66
C GLN A 332 21.87 12.67 17.66
N PRO A 333 22.87 11.80 17.44
CA PRO A 333 23.91 12.08 16.46
C PRO A 333 23.27 12.22 15.07
N PRO A 334 23.77 13.14 14.23
CA PRO A 334 23.28 13.30 12.87
C PRO A 334 23.30 11.94 12.17
N LEU A 335 22.19 11.59 11.55
CA LEU A 335 22.06 10.30 10.92
C LEU A 335 22.99 10.26 9.71
N VAL A 336 24.05 9.47 9.78
CA VAL A 336 24.90 9.25 8.61
C VAL A 336 24.20 8.22 7.74
N LEU A 337 23.53 8.69 6.68
CA LEU A 337 23.05 7.77 5.66
C LEU A 337 24.24 7.01 5.07
N PRO A 338 24.04 5.74 4.68
CA PRO A 338 24.99 5.04 3.83
C PRO A 338 25.45 5.98 2.71
N GLN A 339 26.75 6.05 2.42
CA GLN A 339 27.29 6.60 1.18
C GLN A 339 26.86 5.71 0.02
N CYS A 340 25.55 5.71 -0.21
CA CYS A 340 24.86 4.99 -1.24
C CYS A 340 25.07 5.77 -2.51
N THR A 341 25.62 5.12 -3.54
CA THR A 341 25.70 5.73 -4.87
C THR A 341 24.28 5.94 -5.36
N THR A 342 23.88 7.21 -5.49
CA THR A 342 22.61 7.60 -6.13
C THR A 342 22.69 7.29 -7.62
N HIS A 343 21.53 7.09 -8.27
CA HIS A 343 21.46 6.63 -9.67
C HIS A 343 21.93 5.19 -9.88
N ASN A 344 21.83 4.38 -8.83
CA ASN A 344 21.76 2.94 -8.94
C ASN A 344 20.34 2.53 -8.56
N SER A 345 19.60 1.95 -9.49
CA SER A 345 18.19 1.62 -9.33
C SER A 345 17.92 0.67 -8.16
N GLY A 346 18.84 -0.25 -7.84
CA GLY A 346 18.72 -1.11 -6.65
C GLY A 346 18.78 -0.30 -5.36
N ASN A 347 19.79 0.56 -5.25
CA ASN A 347 19.98 1.48 -4.15
C ASN A 347 18.82 2.46 -4.01
N ASP A 348 18.36 3.05 -5.12
CA ASP A 348 17.28 4.02 -5.11
C ASP A 348 15.96 3.39 -4.69
N ALA A 349 15.64 2.18 -5.16
CA ALA A 349 14.46 1.45 -4.72
C ALA A 349 14.53 1.12 -3.21
N PHE A 350 15.68 0.64 -2.74
CA PHE A 350 15.90 0.34 -1.33
C PHE A 350 15.75 1.59 -0.45
N MET A 351 16.42 2.67 -0.84
CA MET A 351 16.38 3.93 -0.10
C MET A 351 15.00 4.60 -0.19
N CYS A 352 14.23 4.39 -1.25
CA CYS A 352 12.87 4.90 -1.39
C CYS A 352 11.91 4.20 -0.43
N LEU A 353 11.99 2.87 -0.32
CA LEU A 353 11.22 2.13 0.67
C LEU A 353 11.61 2.52 2.10
N PHE A 354 12.91 2.67 2.37
CA PHE A 354 13.39 3.19 3.65
C PHE A 354 12.86 4.60 3.95
N ALA A 355 12.86 5.50 2.95
CA ALA A 355 12.35 6.86 3.11
C ALA A 355 10.86 6.84 3.47
N LEU A 356 10.04 6.01 2.81
CA LEU A 356 8.64 5.83 3.20
C LEU A 356 8.52 5.38 4.66
N GLN A 357 9.27 4.35 5.07
CA GLN A 357 9.22 3.85 6.44
C GLN A 357 9.63 4.93 7.45
N LYS A 358 10.66 5.72 7.16
CA LYS A 358 11.10 6.85 8.01
C LYS A 358 10.08 7.98 8.08
N LEU A 359 9.33 8.23 7.01
CA LEU A 359 8.23 9.21 7.02
C LEU A 359 7.06 8.75 7.91
N LEU A 360 6.82 7.44 7.97
CA LEU A 360 5.76 6.83 8.77
C LEU A 360 6.13 6.64 10.24
N ASP A 361 7.37 6.22 10.50
CA ASP A 361 7.91 5.94 11.82
C ASP A 361 9.35 6.45 11.91
N TYR A 362 9.46 7.75 12.19
CA TYR A 362 10.74 8.45 12.22
C TYR A 362 11.69 7.88 13.28
N THR A 363 11.18 7.57 14.47
CA THR A 363 11.97 7.14 15.64
C THR A 363 12.20 5.64 15.68
N GLY A 364 11.23 4.81 15.27
CA GLY A 364 11.34 3.34 15.34
C GLY A 364 12.12 2.73 14.17
N THR A 365 12.25 3.42 13.04
CA THR A 365 12.93 2.85 11.87
C THR A 365 14.45 2.79 12.05
N ALA A 366 15.02 1.59 12.05
CA ALA A 366 16.46 1.40 12.03
C ALA A 366 17.08 1.92 10.74
N VAL A 367 18.29 2.49 10.83
CA VAL A 367 18.95 3.10 9.67
C VAL A 367 19.84 2.06 9.00
N PRO A 368 19.75 1.89 7.67
CA PRO A 368 20.56 0.93 6.96
C PRO A 368 22.04 1.19 7.18
N THR A 369 22.81 0.11 7.28
CA THR A 369 24.25 0.12 7.49
C THR A 369 24.97 -0.33 6.22
N ILE A 370 26.07 0.35 5.88
CA ILE A 370 26.95 -0.13 4.81
C ILE A 370 27.66 -1.36 5.36
N LYS A 371 27.16 -2.56 5.04
CA LYS A 371 27.97 -3.77 5.17
C LYS A 371 29.15 -3.58 4.22
N LYS A 372 30.33 -3.26 4.78
CA LYS A 372 31.59 -3.38 4.05
C LYS A 372 31.68 -4.85 3.66
N ASN A 373 31.27 -5.19 2.45
CA ASN A 373 31.56 -6.49 1.88
C ASN A 373 33.08 -6.60 1.97
N LYS A 374 33.55 -7.41 2.92
CA LYS A 374 34.89 -7.97 2.84
C LYS A 374 34.82 -8.86 1.62
N SER A 375 34.99 -8.26 0.44
CA SER A 375 35.31 -8.93 -0.80
C SER A 375 36.64 -9.61 -0.53
N GLY A 376 36.55 -10.75 0.14
CA GLY A 376 37.60 -11.74 0.18
C GLY A 376 37.62 -12.34 -1.20
N PHE A 377 38.17 -11.58 -2.16
CA PHE A 377 38.90 -12.15 -3.27
C PHE A 377 40.04 -12.96 -2.63
N ARG A 378 39.72 -14.16 -2.14
CA ARG A 378 40.68 -15.24 -2.11
C ARG A 378 40.87 -15.58 -3.59
N THR A 379 41.74 -14.82 -4.25
CA THR A 379 42.56 -15.35 -5.32
C THR A 379 43.19 -16.61 -4.75
N GLY A 380 42.53 -17.75 -4.96
CA GLY A 380 43.16 -19.04 -4.82
C GLY A 380 44.30 -19.04 -5.81
N LEU A 381 45.50 -18.80 -5.31
CA LEU A 381 46.73 -19.23 -5.96
C LEU A 381 46.57 -20.74 -6.16
N ALA A 382 46.14 -21.11 -7.36
CA ALA A 382 46.25 -22.47 -7.84
C ALA A 382 47.75 -22.77 -7.91
N THR A 383 48.24 -23.54 -6.93
CA THR A 383 49.55 -24.19 -7.01
C THR A 383 49.52 -25.20 -8.14
N PRO A 384 50.49 -25.19 -9.07
CA PRO A 384 50.56 -26.18 -10.14
C PRO A 384 51.12 -27.49 -9.56
N MET A 385 50.29 -28.50 -9.40
CA MET A 385 50.75 -29.88 -9.20
C MET A 385 51.17 -30.45 -10.56
N LEU A 386 52.49 -30.53 -10.77
CA LEU A 386 53.14 -31.30 -11.81
C LEU A 386 52.85 -32.80 -11.61
N THR A 387 52.26 -33.46 -12.60
CA THR A 387 52.28 -34.94 -12.73
C THR A 387 52.70 -35.30 -14.16
N PRO A 388 53.66 -36.23 -14.35
CA PRO A 388 54.14 -36.58 -15.67
C PRO A 388 53.36 -37.76 -16.28
N ILE A 389 52.94 -37.55 -17.52
CA ILE A 389 52.96 -38.41 -18.72
C ILE A 389 53.21 -39.92 -18.48
N GLY A 390 52.23 -40.73 -18.91
CA GLY A 390 52.38 -42.16 -19.22
C GLY A 390 51.25 -42.67 -20.12
N MET A 391 51.44 -42.61 -21.44
CA MET A 391 50.77 -43.46 -22.46
C MET A 391 51.71 -44.65 -22.78
N PRO A 392 51.38 -45.70 -23.59
CA PRO A 392 50.23 -45.95 -24.49
C PRO A 392 49.62 -47.39 -24.30
N MET A 393 48.54 -47.86 -24.95
CA MET A 393 48.45 -48.32 -26.36
C MET A 393 47.02 -48.87 -26.66
N ILE A 394 46.55 -48.56 -27.88
CA ILE A 394 45.92 -49.41 -28.92
C ILE A 394 44.99 -50.58 -28.49
N ASN A 395 43.72 -50.55 -28.93
CA ASN A 395 43.17 -51.68 -29.70
C ASN A 395 42.02 -51.28 -30.67
N ILE A 396 42.10 -51.85 -31.87
CA ILE A 396 41.20 -51.74 -33.03
C ILE A 396 40.46 -53.09 -33.16
N ALA A 397 39.14 -53.08 -33.37
CA ALA A 397 38.37 -54.11 -34.08
C ALA A 397 36.92 -53.60 -34.21
N SER A 398 36.38 -53.21 -35.38
CA SER A 398 36.07 -53.94 -36.62
C SER A 398 34.76 -54.74 -36.60
N ALA A 399 33.87 -54.39 -37.55
CA ALA A 399 32.83 -55.21 -38.19
C ALA A 399 31.65 -55.73 -37.32
N GLY A 400 30.39 -55.74 -37.77
CA GLY A 400 29.86 -55.62 -39.13
C GLY A 400 28.32 -55.49 -39.18
N PRO A 401 27.73 -55.58 -40.39
CA PRO A 401 26.35 -55.19 -40.71
C PRO A 401 25.41 -56.41 -40.89
N PHE A 402 24.10 -56.18 -41.07
CA PHE A 402 23.20 -56.79 -42.09
C PHE A 402 21.68 -56.56 -41.81
N PRO A 403 20.78 -56.74 -42.82
CA PRO A 403 19.49 -56.06 -43.01
C PRO A 403 18.31 -57.07 -43.07
N TYR A 404 17.09 -56.65 -43.47
CA TYR A 404 16.03 -57.38 -44.24
C TYR A 404 14.68 -56.59 -44.07
N MET A 405 14.06 -55.97 -45.09
CA MET A 405 13.10 -56.50 -46.10
C MET A 405 12.07 -57.51 -45.53
N GLY A 406 10.74 -57.46 -45.70
CA GLY A 406 9.78 -56.62 -46.45
C GLY A 406 8.38 -57.32 -46.48
N HIS A 407 7.33 -56.59 -46.94
CA HIS A 407 6.02 -57.03 -47.48
C HIS A 407 4.77 -57.21 -46.54
N PRO A 408 3.50 -57.24 -47.06
CA PRO A 408 2.72 -56.07 -47.55
C PRO A 408 1.17 -56.09 -47.26
N PHE A 409 0.46 -55.01 -47.67
CA PHE A 409 -1.01 -54.82 -47.90
C PHE A 409 -1.99 -55.08 -46.69
N ALA A 410 -3.10 -54.35 -46.44
CA ALA A 410 -4.04 -53.65 -47.32
C ALA A 410 -4.95 -52.60 -46.58
N THR A 411 -5.63 -51.78 -47.39
CA THR A 411 -6.92 -51.06 -47.21
C THR A 411 -7.06 -49.79 -46.34
N MET A 412 -7.43 -48.70 -47.05
CA MET A 412 -8.22 -47.45 -46.78
C MET A 412 -9.07 -47.40 -45.47
N PRO A 413 -9.46 -46.21 -44.91
CA PRO A 413 -9.81 -44.98 -45.64
C PRO A 413 -9.37 -43.62 -45.02
N MET A 414 -9.61 -42.59 -45.80
CA MET A 414 -9.43 -41.15 -45.57
C MET A 414 -10.08 -40.65 -44.27
N SER A 415 -9.31 -39.96 -43.42
CA SER A 415 -9.81 -38.83 -42.63
C SER A 415 -8.69 -37.85 -42.34
N SER A 416 -8.90 -36.60 -42.71
CA SER A 416 -8.03 -35.46 -42.46
C SER A 416 -7.89 -35.18 -40.95
N SER A 417 -6.70 -35.40 -40.40
CA SER A 417 -6.27 -34.84 -39.11
C SER A 417 -4.82 -34.37 -39.22
N LEU A 418 -4.61 -33.11 -38.81
CA LEU A 418 -3.32 -32.44 -38.74
C LEU A 418 -2.38 -33.19 -37.78
N PRO A 419 -1.07 -33.34 -38.08
CA PRO A 419 -0.12 -33.90 -37.14
C PRO A 419 0.24 -32.87 -36.07
N THR A 420 -0.28 -33.08 -34.86
CA THR A 420 0.21 -32.44 -33.64
C THR A 420 1.59 -33.01 -33.31
N MET A 421 2.63 -32.21 -33.51
CA MET A 421 3.98 -32.50 -33.00
C MET A 421 3.96 -32.57 -31.47
N PRO A 422 4.57 -33.58 -30.82
CA PRO A 422 4.82 -33.55 -29.39
C PRO A 422 5.98 -32.59 -29.13
N LEU A 423 5.66 -31.35 -28.73
CA LEU A 423 6.67 -30.43 -28.21
C LEU A 423 7.13 -30.94 -26.84
N GLN A 424 8.26 -31.65 -26.81
CA GLN A 424 9.03 -31.85 -25.59
C GLN A 424 9.35 -30.48 -24.99
N ARG A 425 8.66 -30.13 -23.90
CA ARG A 425 9.04 -28.98 -23.06
C ARG A 425 10.37 -29.32 -22.37
N PRO A 426 11.43 -28.51 -22.51
CA PRO A 426 12.57 -28.61 -21.62
C PRO A 426 12.13 -28.18 -20.22
N SER A 427 12.20 -29.12 -19.28
CA SER A 427 12.04 -28.90 -17.84
C SER A 427 13.26 -28.15 -17.31
N SER A 428 13.18 -26.82 -17.30
CA SER A 428 14.02 -25.99 -16.43
C SER A 428 13.24 -24.73 -16.04
N SER A 429 12.08 -24.92 -15.41
CA SER A 429 11.45 -23.88 -14.60
C SER A 429 12.29 -23.72 -13.34
N TYR A 430 13.11 -22.66 -13.31
CA TYR A 430 13.78 -22.21 -12.10
C TYR A 430 12.70 -21.71 -11.12
N ASP A 431 12.46 -22.46 -10.06
CA ASP A 431 11.39 -22.20 -9.09
C ASP A 431 11.85 -21.16 -8.06
N LEU A 432 11.45 -19.91 -8.27
CA LEU A 432 11.70 -18.80 -7.35
C LEU A 432 11.08 -19.04 -5.96
N ALA A 433 10.11 -19.96 -5.79
CA ALA A 433 9.51 -20.25 -4.48
C ALA A 433 10.54 -20.78 -3.47
N SER A 434 11.59 -21.46 -3.96
CA SER A 434 12.71 -21.97 -3.14
C SER A 434 13.58 -20.83 -2.57
N GLU A 435 13.78 -19.75 -3.33
CA GLU A 435 14.49 -18.53 -2.92
C GLU A 435 13.60 -17.62 -2.05
N PHE A 436 12.27 -17.76 -2.17
CA PHE A 436 11.32 -17.12 -1.27
C PHE A 436 11.23 -17.75 0.13
N GLY A 437 11.69 -18.99 0.31
CA GLY A 437 11.60 -19.75 1.58
C GLY A 437 12.82 -19.70 2.50
N GLN A 438 13.98 -19.20 2.06
CA GLN A 438 15.21 -19.25 2.85
C GLN A 438 15.62 -17.87 3.40
N MET A 439 14.96 -17.43 4.48
CA MET A 439 15.63 -16.49 5.39
C MET A 439 16.59 -17.29 6.26
N GLN A 440 17.87 -16.93 6.18
CA GLN A 440 18.96 -17.51 6.95
C GLN A 440 18.70 -17.30 8.44
N MET A 441 18.29 -18.36 9.14
CA MET A 441 18.21 -18.40 10.60
C MET A 441 19.61 -18.18 11.16
N GLY A 442 19.89 -16.97 11.64
CA GLY A 442 21.07 -16.70 12.46
C GLY A 442 20.91 -17.36 13.82
N MET A 443 21.19 -18.68 13.90
CA MET A 443 21.38 -19.35 15.18
C MET A 443 22.70 -18.89 15.81
N GLY A 444 22.62 -17.84 16.61
CA GLY A 444 23.64 -17.53 17.62
C GLY A 444 23.53 -18.52 18.77
N ILE A 445 24.39 -19.55 18.76
CA ILE A 445 24.63 -20.42 19.92
C ILE A 445 25.42 -19.61 20.95
N GLY A 446 24.72 -19.09 21.96
CA GLY A 446 25.29 -18.54 23.18
C GLY A 446 24.96 -19.44 24.37
N ARG A 447 25.95 -20.20 24.84
CA ARG A 447 25.94 -20.96 26.10
C ARG A 447 25.66 -20.03 27.29
N GLY A 448 24.74 -20.41 28.17
CA GLY A 448 24.52 -19.68 29.44
C GLY A 448 23.43 -20.27 30.34
N ASN A 449 23.73 -21.40 30.97
CA ASN A 449 23.33 -21.88 32.31
C ASN A 449 21.94 -21.51 32.91
N SER A 450 21.09 -22.55 33.02
CA SER A 450 20.27 -22.99 34.17
C SER A 450 19.51 -21.99 35.05
N GLY A 451 18.18 -22.13 35.07
CA GLY A 451 17.29 -21.67 36.14
C GLY A 451 15.86 -22.16 35.95
N ASN A 452 15.52 -23.30 36.54
CA ASN A 452 14.20 -23.95 36.56
C ASN A 452 13.15 -23.07 37.29
N THR A 453 12.00 -22.81 36.65
CA THR A 453 10.71 -22.67 37.38
C THR A 453 9.49 -22.88 36.48
N PHE A 454 8.46 -23.44 37.09
CA PHE A 454 7.28 -24.09 36.52
C PHE A 454 6.28 -23.21 35.77
N LEU A 455 5.53 -23.89 34.90
CA LEU A 455 4.32 -23.46 34.18
C LEU A 455 3.17 -23.05 35.12
N ALA A 456 2.52 -21.92 34.85
CA ALA A 456 1.13 -21.66 35.22
C ALA A 456 0.48 -20.67 34.24
N ALA A 457 -0.74 -20.99 33.80
CA ALA A 457 -1.55 -20.24 32.84
C ALA A 457 -2.11 -18.93 33.43
N PRO A 458 -2.42 -17.90 32.61
CA PRO A 458 -3.08 -16.70 33.08
C PRO A 458 -4.61 -16.80 33.02
N THR A 459 -5.24 -16.78 34.20
CA THR A 459 -6.65 -16.44 34.42
C THR A 459 -6.92 -14.93 34.29
N PRO A 460 -8.15 -14.49 33.96
CA PRO A 460 -8.48 -13.11 33.66
C PRO A 460 -8.61 -12.23 34.92
N PRO A 461 -8.34 -10.91 34.84
CA PRO A 461 -8.43 -10.05 36.01
C PRO A 461 -9.88 -9.67 36.31
N ARG A 462 -10.26 -9.96 37.56
CA ARG A 462 -11.45 -9.49 38.27
C ARG A 462 -11.25 -8.03 38.72
N THR A 463 -12.31 -7.25 38.59
CA THR A 463 -12.51 -5.92 39.19
C THR A 463 -12.38 -5.94 40.72
N PRO A 464 -11.88 -4.84 41.31
CA PRO A 464 -12.37 -4.40 42.60
C PRO A 464 -12.87 -2.94 42.53
N GLY A 465 -14.13 -2.75 42.91
CA GLY A 465 -14.68 -1.44 43.23
C GLY A 465 -14.46 -1.08 44.71
N GLY A 466 -14.45 0.23 44.96
CA GLY A 466 -14.90 0.82 46.23
C GLY A 466 -13.82 1.42 47.12
N GLY A 467 -13.86 2.75 47.29
CA GLY A 467 -13.42 3.39 48.55
C GLY A 467 -12.66 4.71 48.43
N GLU A 468 -13.42 5.82 48.35
CA GLU A 468 -13.15 7.15 48.94
C GLU A 468 -11.76 7.83 48.80
N LYS A 469 -11.72 9.05 48.24
CA LYS A 469 -11.86 10.31 49.01
C LYS A 469 -11.76 11.54 48.10
N SER A 470 -12.74 12.41 48.29
CA SER A 470 -12.91 13.73 47.71
C SER A 470 -11.74 14.67 48.00
N LYS A 471 -11.18 15.32 46.96
CA LYS A 471 -10.58 16.66 47.04
C LYS A 471 -10.86 17.43 45.75
N ARG A 472 -11.76 18.42 45.88
CA ARG A 472 -12.02 19.49 44.91
C ARG A 472 -10.76 20.34 44.73
N PHE A 473 -10.40 20.63 43.47
CA PHE A 473 -9.62 21.82 43.11
C PHE A 473 -10.40 22.56 42.02
N ASN A 474 -11.01 23.68 42.43
CA ASN A 474 -11.51 24.73 41.56
C ASN A 474 -10.38 25.73 41.34
N SER A 475 -10.03 26.04 40.10
CA SER A 475 -9.61 27.37 39.65
C SER A 475 -9.32 27.38 38.16
N PHE A 476 -10.30 27.83 37.36
CA PHE A 476 -10.05 28.41 36.03
C PHE A 476 -10.09 29.94 36.16
N PRO A 477 -9.14 30.68 35.57
CA PRO A 477 -9.12 32.13 35.60
C PRO A 477 -10.13 32.73 34.62
N GLY A 478 -10.85 33.75 35.09
CA GLY A 478 -11.86 34.48 34.33
C GLY A 478 -11.29 35.32 33.19
N VAL A 479 -11.98 35.27 32.05
CA VAL A 479 -11.79 36.16 30.91
C VAL A 479 -12.58 37.44 31.19
N LYS A 480 -11.88 38.58 31.24
CA LYS A 480 -12.47 39.92 31.30
C LYS A 480 -13.06 40.27 29.93
N SER A 481 -14.30 40.73 29.93
CA SER A 481 -14.93 41.47 28.84
C SER A 481 -14.53 42.94 28.94
N ASP A 482 -13.80 43.44 27.95
CA ASP A 482 -13.62 44.88 27.75
C ASP A 482 -14.71 45.36 26.79
N ASP A 483 -15.68 46.09 27.36
CA ASP A 483 -16.47 47.08 26.65
C ASP A 483 -15.68 48.40 26.67
N SER A 484 -15.43 48.97 25.50
CA SER A 484 -15.12 50.40 25.40
C SER A 484 -15.70 51.00 24.13
N ASP A 485 -16.61 51.93 24.37
CA ASP A 485 -17.15 52.93 23.46
C ASP A 485 -16.13 53.57 22.52
N SER A 486 -16.55 53.86 21.30
CA SER A 486 -16.08 55.03 20.58
C SER A 486 -17.21 55.67 19.76
N LYS A 487 -17.27 56.99 19.88
CA LYS A 487 -18.03 57.94 19.06
C LYS A 487 -17.65 57.87 17.59
#